data_AF-A0A0F9WNJ4-F1
#
_entry.id   AF-A0A0F9WNJ4-F1
#
_cell.length_a   1.000
_cell.length_b   1.000
_cell.length_c   1.000
_cell.angle_alpha   90.00
_cell.angle_beta   90.00
_cell.angle_gamma   90.00
#
_symmetry.space_group_name_H-M   'P 1'
#
loop_
_entity.id
_entity.type
_entity.pdbx_description
1 polymer ?
#
loop_
_entity_poly.entity_id
_entity_poly.type
_entity_poly.pdbx_seq_one_letter_code
_entity_poly.pdbx_strand_id
1 'polypeptide(L)'
;MLKLHFNFTVDKENTSTEVKTFIERKENIVSFSLEYKMKIIVDKGKCISVQKCDKGYIYVFEFGNINDALFFEENKECKVISSSFFCDPKDIEKDIVNYAEHYINTKGIKKKQRKRLIEDENGFKRYI
;
A
#
# COMPACT_ATOMS: atom_id res chain seq x y z
N MET A 1 -5.36 11.19 11.75
CA MET A 1 -4.75 9.90 11.40
C MET A 1 -5.85 8.85 11.38
N LEU A 2 -5.75 7.85 10.53
CA LEU A 2 -6.66 6.70 10.48
C LEU A 2 -5.97 5.53 11.16
N LYS A 3 -6.65 4.88 12.09
CA LYS A 3 -6.14 3.72 12.82
C LYS A 3 -6.63 2.44 12.16
N LEU A 4 -5.67 1.61 11.75
CA LEU A 4 -5.88 0.32 11.12
C LEU A 4 -5.69 -0.77 12.18
N HIS A 5 -6.74 -1.53 12.46
CA HIS A 5 -6.68 -2.72 13.32
C HIS A 5 -6.51 -3.96 12.46
N PHE A 6 -5.38 -4.64 12.57
CA PHE A 6 -5.14 -5.85 11.79
C PHE A 6 -5.71 -7.07 12.50
N ASN A 7 -6.27 -8.00 11.71
CA ASN A 7 -6.79 -9.26 12.23
C ASN A 7 -5.68 -10.33 12.40
N PHE A 8 -4.57 -9.95 13.02
CA PHE A 8 -3.51 -10.86 13.45
C PHE A 8 -2.91 -10.36 14.76
N THR A 9 -2.28 -11.27 15.49
CA THR A 9 -1.58 -10.97 16.73
C THR A 9 -0.09 -11.20 16.57
N VAL A 10 0.71 -10.36 17.23
CA VAL A 10 2.14 -10.56 17.43
C VAL A 10 2.33 -10.64 18.94
N ASP A 11 2.94 -11.71 19.44
CA ASP A 11 3.13 -11.94 20.88
C ASP A 11 1.84 -11.88 21.73
N LYS A 12 0.71 -12.31 21.14
CA LYS A 12 -0.65 -12.27 21.72
C LYS A 12 -1.25 -10.87 21.85
N GLU A 13 -0.63 -9.85 21.29
CA GLU A 13 -1.16 -8.49 21.23
C GLU A 13 -1.78 -8.19 19.86
N ASN A 14 -2.91 -7.49 19.85
CA ASN A 14 -3.56 -7.04 18.62
C ASN A 14 -2.70 -5.97 17.96
N THR A 15 -2.34 -6.18 16.70
CA THR A 15 -1.54 -5.20 15.97
C THR A 15 -2.42 -4.09 15.43
N SER A 16 -2.03 -2.84 15.70
CA SER A 16 -2.64 -1.66 15.08
C SER A 16 -1.57 -0.72 14.54
N THR A 17 -1.93 0.09 13.54
CA THR A 17 -1.04 1.10 12.95
C THR A 17 -1.83 2.35 12.62
N GLU A 18 -1.22 3.50 12.86
CA GLU A 18 -1.79 4.80 12.48
C GLU A 18 -1.21 5.24 11.14
N VAL A 19 -2.10 5.55 10.21
CA VAL A 19 -1.75 6.04 8.89
C VAL A 19 -2.19 7.49 8.76
N LYS A 20 -1.28 8.34 8.27
CA LYS A 20 -1.63 9.71 7.93
C LYS A 20 -2.38 9.70 6.60
N THR A 21 -3.68 9.93 6.66
CA THR A 21 -4.55 10.06 5.49
C THR A 21 -5.54 11.21 5.69
N PHE A 22 -6.04 11.75 4.58
CA PHE A 22 -7.13 12.70 4.57
C PHE A 22 -8.45 11.95 4.56
N ILE A 23 -9.37 12.35 5.43
CA ILE A 23 -10.70 11.78 5.53
C ILE A 23 -11.67 12.91 5.20
N GLU A 24 -12.51 12.69 4.20
CA GLU A 24 -13.56 13.60 3.79
C GLU A 24 -14.92 12.98 4.10
N ARG A 25 -15.82 13.76 4.70
CA ARG A 25 -17.21 13.37 4.90
C ARG A 25 -18.14 14.32 4.17
N LYS A 26 -19.17 13.76 3.54
CA LYS A 26 -20.34 14.49 3.05
C LYS A 26 -21.59 13.73 3.48
N GLU A 27 -22.39 14.32 4.36
CA GLU A 27 -23.59 13.69 4.94
C GLU A 27 -23.25 12.34 5.59
N ASN A 28 -23.85 11.25 5.09
CA ASN A 28 -23.65 9.87 5.54
C ASN A 28 -22.54 9.13 4.74
N ILE A 29 -21.79 9.84 3.89
CA ILE A 29 -20.71 9.27 3.08
C ILE A 29 -19.37 9.73 3.63
N VAL A 30 -18.44 8.80 3.80
CA VAL A 30 -17.05 9.08 4.16
C VAL A 30 -16.12 8.49 3.11
N SER A 31 -15.07 9.23 2.76
CA SER A 31 -14.02 8.75 1.88
C SER A 31 -12.63 9.02 2.46
N PHE A 32 -11.69 8.15 2.15
CA PHE A 32 -10.29 8.30 2.54
C PHE A 32 -9.37 7.53 1.60
N SER A 33 -8.08 7.90 1.57
CA SER A 33 -7.08 7.28 0.71
C SER A 33 -6.10 6.40 1.49
N LEU A 34 -5.61 5.32 0.90
CA LEU A 34 -4.48 4.53 1.40
C LEU A 34 -3.51 4.22 0.26
N GLU A 35 -2.22 4.10 0.58
CA GLU A 35 -1.19 3.80 -0.43
C GLU A 35 -1.36 2.41 -1.04
N TYR A 36 -1.78 1.43 -0.23
CA TYR A 36 -1.92 0.03 -0.64
C TYR A 36 -3.38 -0.42 -0.65
N LYS A 37 -3.68 -1.37 -1.53
CA LYS A 37 -4.99 -2.01 -1.56
C LYS A 37 -5.12 -2.94 -0.35
N MET A 38 -6.13 -2.70 0.47
CA MET A 38 -6.41 -3.48 1.66
C MET A 38 -7.91 -3.77 1.73
N LYS A 39 -8.28 -4.94 2.25
CA LYS A 39 -9.68 -5.26 2.52
C LYS A 39 -10.03 -4.72 3.90
N ILE A 40 -10.88 -3.69 3.94
CA ILE A 40 -11.17 -2.93 5.17
C ILE A 40 -12.65 -3.03 5.50
N ILE A 41 -12.96 -3.17 6.79
CA ILE A 41 -14.29 -3.01 7.37
C ILE A 41 -14.29 -1.74 8.22
N VAL A 42 -15.29 -0.91 8.00
CA VAL A 42 -15.64 0.21 8.88
C VAL A 42 -16.91 -0.17 9.62
N ASP A 43 -16.94 0.02 10.94
CA ASP A 43 -18.12 -0.32 11.73
C ASP A 43 -19.33 0.50 11.26
N LYS A 44 -20.47 -0.17 11.04
CA LYS A 44 -21.71 0.39 10.47
C LYS A 44 -21.59 1.07 9.09
N GLY A 45 -20.41 1.02 8.47
CA GLY A 45 -20.15 1.56 7.14
C GLY A 45 -20.13 0.46 6.09
N LYS A 46 -20.84 0.67 4.98
CA LYS A 46 -20.78 -0.20 3.80
C LYS A 46 -19.81 0.39 2.80
N CYS A 47 -18.78 -0.37 2.40
CA CYS A 47 -17.90 0.04 1.32
C CYS A 47 -18.68 0.01 -0.01
N ILE A 48 -18.86 1.16 -0.63
CA ILE A 48 -19.59 1.31 -1.91
C ILE A 48 -18.66 1.44 -3.11
N SER A 49 -17.41 1.88 -2.89
CA SER A 49 -16.44 2.05 -3.97
C SER A 49 -15.00 1.94 -3.45
N VAL A 50 -14.14 1.31 -4.26
CA VAL A 50 -12.70 1.32 -4.10
C VAL A 50 -12.08 1.59 -5.46
N GLN A 51 -11.37 2.72 -5.61
CA GLN A 51 -10.78 3.14 -6.88
C GLN A 51 -9.27 3.30 -6.76
N LYS A 52 -8.53 2.82 -7.77
CA LYS A 52 -7.09 3.04 -7.87
C LYS A 52 -6.82 4.44 -8.45
N CYS A 53 -5.91 5.18 -7.84
CA CYS A 53 -5.37 6.45 -8.33
C CYS A 53 -3.84 6.39 -8.36
N ASP A 54 -3.18 7.41 -8.92
CA ASP A 54 -1.72 7.44 -9.05
C ASP A 54 -0.97 7.31 -7.72
N LYS A 55 -1.61 7.70 -6.62
CA LYS A 55 -1.03 7.73 -5.26
C LYS A 55 -1.53 6.61 -4.35
N GLY A 56 -2.36 5.68 -4.85
CA GLY A 56 -2.88 4.56 -4.06
C GLY A 56 -4.32 4.21 -4.39
N TYR A 57 -5.15 4.08 -3.34
CA TYR A 57 -6.52 3.61 -3.40
C TYR A 57 -7.44 4.53 -2.60
N ILE A 58 -8.52 4.98 -3.21
CA ILE A 58 -9.58 5.77 -2.58
C ILE A 58 -10.71 4.82 -2.19
N TYR A 59 -11.10 4.86 -0.93
CA TYR A 59 -12.21 4.09 -0.39
C TYR A 59 -13.37 5.04 -0.11
N VAL A 60 -14.59 4.61 -0.46
CA VAL A 60 -15.82 5.33 -0.16
C VAL A 60 -16.75 4.40 0.61
N PHE A 61 -17.20 4.88 1.77
CA PHE A 61 -18.10 4.20 2.67
C PHE A 61 -19.39 5.00 2.82
N GLU A 62 -20.51 4.30 2.75
CA GLU A 62 -21.84 4.82 3.04
C GLU A 62 -22.33 4.27 4.36
N PHE A 63 -22.83 5.14 5.22
CA PHE A 63 -23.40 4.81 6.52
C PHE A 63 -24.93 4.89 6.46
N GLY A 64 -25.60 4.10 7.30
CA GLY A 64 -27.06 4.10 7.37
C GLY A 64 -27.65 5.42 7.87
N ASN A 65 -26.88 6.22 8.61
CA ASN A 65 -27.26 7.55 9.07
C ASN A 65 -26.04 8.46 9.22
N ILE A 66 -26.30 9.77 9.39
CA ILE A 66 -25.25 10.80 9.51
C ILE A 66 -24.47 10.67 10.83
N ASN A 67 -25.11 10.23 11.91
CA ASN A 67 -24.47 10.10 13.21
C ASN A 67 -23.37 9.05 13.22
N ASP A 68 -23.56 7.93 12.52
CA ASP A 68 -22.54 6.88 12.40
C ASP A 68 -21.36 7.36 11.53
N ALA A 69 -21.62 8.16 10.49
CA ALA A 69 -20.55 8.79 9.69
C ALA A 69 -19.75 9.82 10.51
N LEU A 70 -20.42 10.62 11.35
CA LEU A 70 -19.76 11.54 12.29
C LEU A 70 -18.93 10.78 13.33
N PHE A 71 -19.48 9.71 13.89
CA PHE A 71 -18.76 8.87 14.83
C PHE A 71 -17.48 8.29 14.22
N PHE A 72 -17.53 7.84 12.96
CA PHE A 72 -16.33 7.43 12.25
C PHE A 72 -15.35 8.59 12.01
N GLU A 73 -15.84 9.77 11.64
CA GLU A 73 -14.99 10.95 11.43
C GLU A 73 -14.24 11.36 12.71
N GLU A 74 -14.83 11.16 13.89
CA GLU A 74 -14.19 11.44 15.18
C GLU A 74 -13.17 10.36 15.56
N ASN A 75 -13.55 9.09 15.47
CA ASN A 75 -12.73 7.97 15.95
C ASN A 75 -11.66 7.52 14.95
N LYS A 76 -11.99 7.56 13.65
CA LYS A 76 -11.10 7.22 12.52
C LYS A 76 -10.50 5.81 12.64
N GLU A 77 -11.29 4.86 13.11
CA GLU A 77 -10.86 3.47 13.29
C GLU A 77 -11.50 2.55 12.24
N CYS A 78 -10.70 1.65 11.68
CA CYS A 78 -11.21 0.59 10.80
C CYS A 78 -10.42 -0.71 10.98
N LYS A 79 -11.06 -1.83 10.63
CA LYS A 79 -10.48 -3.17 10.73
C LYS A 79 -9.98 -3.62 9.37
N VAL A 80 -8.70 -3.97 9.29
CA VAL A 80 -8.11 -4.61 8.12
C VAL A 80 -8.41 -6.10 8.23
N ILE A 81 -9.25 -6.59 7.32
CA ILE A 81 -9.40 -8.03 7.16
C ILE A 81 -8.12 -8.51 6.51
N SER A 82 -7.45 -9.46 7.17
CA SER A 82 -6.57 -10.39 6.47
C SER A 82 -7.41 -11.09 5.42
N SER A 83 -7.45 -10.51 4.23
CA SER A 83 -7.61 -11.34 3.07
C SER A 83 -6.46 -12.32 3.14
N SER A 84 -6.79 -13.60 3.30
CA SER A 84 -5.99 -14.72 2.81
C SER A 84 -5.82 -14.58 1.29
N PHE A 85 -5.30 -13.45 0.82
CA PHE A 85 -4.70 -13.33 -0.49
C PHE A 85 -3.35 -14.02 -0.33
N PHE A 86 -3.36 -15.34 -0.46
CA PHE A 86 -2.50 -15.85 -1.50
C PHE A 86 -2.95 -15.13 -2.78
N CYS A 87 -2.41 -13.94 -3.04
CA CYS A 87 -2.41 -13.44 -4.41
C CYS A 87 -1.78 -14.56 -5.23
N ASP A 88 -2.37 -14.85 -6.38
CA ASP A 88 -1.73 -15.77 -7.32
C ASP A 88 -0.28 -15.26 -7.50
N PRO A 89 0.75 -16.09 -7.34
CA PRO A 89 2.15 -15.65 -7.37
C PRO A 89 2.47 -14.71 -8.55
N LYS A 90 1.74 -14.86 -9.66
CA LYS A 90 1.81 -14.01 -10.84
C LYS A 90 1.44 -12.54 -10.58
N ASP A 91 0.44 -12.27 -9.75
CA ASP A 91 0.02 -10.91 -9.43
C ASP A 91 1.03 -10.22 -8.51
N ILE A 92 1.62 -10.98 -7.57
CA ILE A 92 2.72 -10.49 -6.72
C ILE A 92 3.96 -10.22 -7.57
N GLU A 93 4.32 -11.13 -8.47
CA GLU A 93 5.44 -10.94 -9.40
C GLU A 93 5.24 -9.68 -10.24
N LYS A 94 4.02 -9.45 -10.74
CA LYS A 94 3.71 -8.26 -11.52
C LYS A 94 3.88 -6.98 -10.69
N ASP A 95 3.40 -6.94 -9.45
CA ASP A 95 3.58 -5.77 -8.58
C ASP A 95 5.05 -5.56 -8.19
N ILE A 96 5.81 -6.63 -7.95
CA ILE A 96 7.27 -6.57 -7.70
C ILE A 96 8.00 -6.04 -8.93
N VAL A 97 7.66 -6.51 -10.13
CA VAL A 97 8.24 -6.06 -11.40
C VAL A 97 7.91 -4.59 -11.63
N ASN A 98 6.64 -4.18 -11.47
CA ASN A 98 6.23 -2.79 -11.60
C ASN A 98 6.98 -1.88 -10.62
N TYR A 99 7.17 -2.31 -9.38
CA TYR A 99 7.94 -1.58 -8.39
C TYR A 99 9.43 -1.50 -8.77
N ALA A 100 10.02 -2.60 -9.22
CA ALA A 100 11.42 -2.64 -9.66
C ALA A 100 11.67 -1.73 -10.86
N GLU A 101 10.77 -1.75 -11.86
CA GLU A 101 10.81 -0.87 -13.02
C GLU A 101 10.67 0.59 -12.61
N HIS A 102 9.69 0.91 -11.75
CA HIS A 102 9.53 2.26 -11.22
C HIS A 102 10.76 2.73 -10.45
N TYR A 103 11.35 1.89 -9.61
CA TYR A 103 12.57 2.20 -8.84
C TYR A 103 13.79 2.43 -9.77
N ILE A 104 13.96 1.60 -10.80
CA ILE A 104 15.01 1.77 -11.81
C ILE A 104 14.82 3.09 -12.55
N ASN A 105 13.58 3.41 -12.92
CA ASN A 105 13.24 4.61 -13.68
C ASN A 105 13.31 5.90 -12.85
N THR A 106 13.02 5.85 -11.55
CA THR A 106 12.96 7.04 -10.68
C THR A 106 14.21 7.26 -9.83
N LYS A 107 14.88 6.21 -9.37
CA LYS A 107 16.09 6.31 -8.51
C LYS A 107 17.38 5.85 -9.19
N GLY A 108 17.29 5.33 -10.42
CA GLY A 108 18.38 5.29 -11.38
C GLY A 108 19.74 4.89 -10.79
N ILE A 109 19.85 3.70 -10.20
CA ILE A 109 21.17 3.08 -10.12
C ILE A 109 21.54 2.75 -11.56
N LYS A 110 22.27 3.66 -12.23
CA LYS A 110 22.93 3.37 -13.50
C LYS A 110 23.63 2.03 -13.31
N LYS A 111 23.17 0.98 -14.02
CA LYS A 111 23.88 -0.31 -14.07
C LYS A 111 25.33 0.04 -14.38
N LYS A 112 26.22 -0.10 -13.38
CA LYS A 112 27.66 0.01 -13.64
C LYS A 112 27.95 -1.04 -14.70
N GLN A 113 28.35 -0.61 -15.89
CA GLN A 113 28.83 -1.52 -16.92
C GLN A 113 29.90 -2.40 -16.26
N ARG A 114 29.71 -3.71 -16.36
CA ARG A 114 30.62 -4.69 -15.77
C ARG A 114 31.93 -4.56 -16.53
N LYS A 115 32.93 -3.89 -15.93
CA LYS A 115 34.24 -3.76 -16.56
C LYS A 115 34.85 -5.15 -16.74
N ARG A 116 35.23 -5.52 -17.96
CA ARG A 116 35.95 -6.77 -18.23
C ARG A 116 37.42 -6.53 -17.93
N LEU A 117 38.02 -7.45 -17.16
CA LEU A 117 39.46 -7.48 -16.98
C LEU A 117 40.06 -8.15 -18.23
N ILE A 118 40.90 -7.43 -18.96
CA ILE A 118 41.62 -7.93 -20.13
C ILE A 118 43.10 -7.97 -19.77
N GLU A 119 43.76 -9.06 -20.12
CA GLU A 119 45.20 -9.25 -20.00
C GLU A 119 45.82 -8.94 -21.36
N ASP A 120 46.60 -7.86 -21.45
CA ASP A 120 47.33 -7.48 -22.65
C ASP A 120 48.51 -8.45 -22.87
N GLU A 121 49.03 -8.56 -24.10
CA GLU A 121 50.09 -9.51 -24.48
C GLU A 121 51.38 -9.38 -23.65
N ASN A 122 51.57 -8.24 -22.97
CA ASN A 122 52.70 -7.96 -22.08
C ASN A 122 52.45 -8.35 -20.62
N GLY A 123 51.37 -9.08 -20.32
CA GLY A 123 51.03 -9.57 -18.98
C GLY A 123 50.39 -8.54 -18.04
N PHE A 124 50.15 -7.31 -18.50
CA PHE A 124 49.46 -6.29 -17.72
C PHE A 124 47.94 -6.43 -17.85
N LYS A 125 47.22 -6.27 -16.73
CA LYS A 125 45.75 -6.40 -16.69
C LYS A 125 45.09 -5.03 -16.53
N ARG A 126 44.13 -4.71 -17.40
CA ARG A 126 43.34 -3.48 -17.33
C ARG A 126 41.84 -3.75 -17.39
N TYR A 127 41.08 -2.87 -16.76
CA TYR A 127 39.62 -2.91 -16.76
C TYR A 127 39.06 -2.03 -17.89
N ILE A 128 38.31 -2.62 -18.83
CA ILE A 128 37.53 -1.90 -19.84
C ILE A 128 36.06 -1.98 -19.47
#